data_AF-A0ABD0RXF5-F1
#
_entry.id   AF-A0ABD0RXF5-F1
#
_cell.length_a   1.000
_cell.length_b   1.000
_cell.length_c   1.000
_cell.angle_alpha   90.00
_cell.angle_beta   90.00
_cell.angle_gamma   90.00
#
_symmetry.space_group_name_H-M   'P 1'
#
loop_
_entity.id
_entity.type
_entity.pdbx_description
1 polymer ?
#
loop_
_entity_poly.entity_id
_entity_poly.type
_entity_poly.pdbx_seq_one_letter_code
_entity_poly.pdbx_strand_id
1 'polypeptide(L)' 'ELIRKGIPHHFRAIVWQLLCNATDMPVKNQYSELLKMSSPCEKLIRRDIARTYPEHDFFKGQDSLGQEVLFNVMK' A
#
# COMPACT_ATOMS: atom_id res chain seq x y z
N GLU A 1 20.54 -15.44 -7.26
CA GLU A 1 20.04 -16.15 -8.46
C GLU A 1 18.53 -16.40 -8.44
N LEU A 2 17.97 -16.95 -7.35
CA LEU A 2 16.54 -17.29 -7.24
C LEU A 2 15.59 -16.11 -7.48
N ILE A 3 15.89 -14.90 -6.99
CA ILE A 3 15.08 -13.70 -7.23
C ILE A 3 14.90 -13.43 -8.74
N ARG A 4 15.94 -13.66 -9.55
CA ARG A 4 15.87 -13.48 -11.01
C ARG A 4 14.96 -14.50 -11.69
N LYS A 5 14.77 -15.67 -11.09
CA LYS A 5 13.83 -16.71 -11.54
C LYS A 5 12.38 -16.41 -11.11
N GLY A 6 12.17 -15.35 -10.31
CA GLY A 6 10.87 -14.92 -9.80
C GLY A 6 10.61 -15.41 -8.37
N ILE A 7 9.94 -14.58 -7.58
CA ILE A 7 9.49 -14.92 -6.23
C ILE A 7 8.07 -15.49 -6.32
N PRO A 8 7.81 -16.71 -5.80
CA PRO A 8 6.46 -17.28 -5.76
C PRO A 8 5.49 -16.36 -5.01
N HIS A 9 4.25 -16.27 -5.50
CA HIS A 9 3.24 -15.31 -5.02
C HIS A 9 3.11 -15.28 -3.48
N HIS A 10 2.93 -16.44 -2.86
CA HIS A 10 2.74 -16.59 -1.42
C HIS A 10 3.94 -16.12 -0.57
N PHE A 11 5.12 -16.00 -1.15
CA PHE A 11 6.33 -15.53 -0.45
C PHE A 11 6.66 -14.06 -0.69
N ARG A 12 6.03 -13.39 -1.68
CA ARG A 12 6.37 -12.01 -2.06
C ARG A 12 6.28 -11.04 -0.88
N ALA A 13 5.21 -11.14 -0.09
CA ALA A 13 4.98 -10.27 1.06
C ALA A 13 6.14 -10.33 2.08
N ILE A 14 6.70 -11.51 2.33
CA ILE A 14 7.80 -11.71 3.29
C ILE A 14 9.14 -11.34 2.65
N VAL A 15 9.41 -11.88 1.46
CA VAL A 15 10.70 -11.71 0.78
C VAL A 15 10.96 -10.24 0.44
N TRP A 16 9.96 -9.48 0.00
CA TRP A 16 10.15 -8.05 -0.28
C TRP A 16 10.47 -7.23 0.97
N GLN A 17 9.81 -7.52 2.10
CA GLN A 17 10.13 -6.86 3.36
C GLN A 17 11.57 -7.16 3.81
N LEU A 18 12.03 -8.41 3.67
CA LEU A 18 13.40 -8.79 3.98
C LEU A 18 14.42 -8.12 3.05
N LEU A 19 14.13 -8.04 1.75
CA LEU A 19 15.02 -7.40 0.77
C LEU A 19 15.20 -5.90 1.01
N CYS A 20 14.20 -5.24 1.60
CA CYS A 20 14.23 -3.82 1.92
C CYS A 20 14.54 -3.53 3.39
N ASN A 21 14.89 -4.55 4.21
CA ASN A 21 15.07 -4.42 5.66
C ASN A 21 13.90 -3.69 6.36
N ALA A 22 12.67 -3.95 5.93
CA ALA A 22 11.48 -3.21 6.36
C ALA A 22 10.93 -3.65 7.74
N THR A 23 11.49 -4.69 8.38
CA THR A 23 10.93 -5.30 9.59
C THR A 23 10.98 -4.40 10.82
N ASP A 24 12.05 -3.62 10.96
CA ASP A 24 12.38 -2.84 12.18
C ASP A 24 12.50 -1.34 11.92
N MET A 25 11.83 -0.85 10.87
CA MET A 25 11.86 0.57 10.51
C MET A 25 11.05 1.40 11.51
N PRO A 26 11.57 2.54 12.03
CA PRO A 26 10.86 3.40 12.98
C PRO A 26 9.48 3.86 12.49
N VAL A 27 9.35 4.05 11.17
CA VAL A 27 8.10 4.47 10.53
C VAL A 27 6.93 3.51 10.80
N LYS A 28 7.22 2.22 11.01
CA LYS A 28 6.21 1.20 11.34
C LYS A 28 5.47 1.54 12.64
N ASN A 29 6.18 2.11 13.61
CA ASN A 29 5.60 2.53 14.89
C ASN A 29 4.90 3.90 14.79
N GLN A 30 5.24 4.70 13.77
CA GLN A 30 4.67 6.03 13.54
C GLN A 30 3.38 5.97 12.69
N TYR A 31 3.19 4.91 11.90
CA TYR A 31 2.10 4.81 10.94
C TYR A 31 0.72 5.09 11.55
N SER A 32 0.42 4.50 12.72
CA SER A 32 -0.86 4.71 13.41
C SER A 32 -1.11 6.17 13.80
N GLU A 33 -0.06 6.94 14.10
CA GLU A 33 -0.18 8.36 14.40
C GLU A 33 -0.28 9.20 13.12
N LEU A 34 0.50 8.88 12.09
CA LEU A 34 0.43 9.54 10.79
C LEU A 34 -0.97 9.40 10.16
N LEU A 35 -1.62 8.26 10.32
CA LEU A 35 -2.99 8.04 9.83
C LEU A 35 -4.01 9.02 10.40
N LYS A 36 -3.81 9.50 11.63
CA LYS A 36 -4.72 10.44 12.30
C LYS A 36 -4.52 11.89 11.82
N MET A 37 -3.36 12.19 11.22
CA MET A 37 -3.05 13.52 10.70
C MET A 37 -3.84 13.79 9.41
N SER A 38 -3.94 15.06 8.99
CA SER A 38 -4.51 15.42 7.69
C SER A 38 -3.40 15.71 6.68
N SER A 39 -3.68 15.49 5.40
CA SER A 39 -2.75 15.77 4.30
C SER A 39 -3.33 16.82 3.35
N PRO A 40 -2.55 17.82 2.90
CA PRO A 40 -3.03 18.80 1.93
C PRO A 40 -3.37 18.17 0.57
N CYS A 41 -2.89 16.95 0.32
CA CYS A 41 -3.02 16.24 -0.94
C CYS A 41 -4.22 15.29 -1.01
N GLU A 42 -5.04 15.16 0.04
CA GLU A 42 -6.10 14.15 0.12
C GLU A 42 -7.05 14.15 -1.09
N LYS A 43 -7.42 15.33 -1.61
CA LYS A 43 -8.26 15.45 -2.81
C LYS A 43 -7.58 14.88 -4.06
N LEU A 44 -6.29 15.14 -4.23
CA LEU A 44 -5.50 14.63 -5.36
C LEU A 44 -5.32 13.11 -5.25
N ILE A 45 -5.03 12.62 -4.05
CA ILE A 45 -4.86 11.19 -3.76
C ILE A 45 -6.16 10.44 -4.09
N ARG A 46 -7.32 10.90 -3.60
CA ARG A 46 -8.62 10.26 -3.89
C ARG A 46 -8.93 10.19 -5.39
N ARG A 47 -8.63 11.26 -6.12
CA ARG A 47 -8.81 11.30 -7.58
C ARG A 47 -7.96 10.23 -8.28
N ASP A 48 -6.72 10.04 -7.85
CA ASP A 48 -5.82 9.07 -8.47
C ASP A 48 -6.16 7.63 -8.07
N ILE A 49 -6.65 7.41 -6.84
CA ILE A 49 -7.11 6.10 -6.37
C ILE A 49 -8.32 5.61 -7.17
N ALA A 50 -9.30 6.47 -7.47
CA ALA A 50 -10.50 6.10 -8.23
C ALA A 50 -10.18 5.51 -9.63
N ARG A 51 -9.00 5.80 -10.18
CA ARG A 51 -8.52 5.28 -11.48
C ARG A 51 -7.38 4.25 -11.36
N THR A 52 -7.02 3.83 -10.14
CA THR A 52 -5.94 2.87 -9.89
C THR A 52 -6.52 1.47 -9.77
N TYR A 53 -6.26 0.61 -10.77
CA TYR A 53 -6.80 -0.76 -10.89
C TYR A 53 -8.34 -0.85 -10.77
N PRO A 54 -9.11 -0.02 -11.53
CA PRO A 54 -10.56 0.11 -11.33
C PRO A 54 -11.34 -1.21 -11.53
N GLU A 55 -10.82 -2.10 -12.36
CA GLU A 55 -11.45 -3.40 -12.68
C GLU A 55 -10.98 -4.54 -11.77
N HIS A 56 -9.98 -4.32 -10.90
CA HIS A 56 -9.44 -5.36 -10.05
C HIS A 56 -10.38 -5.63 -8.87
N ASP A 57 -10.69 -6.90 -8.58
CA ASP A 57 -11.69 -7.27 -7.57
C ASP A 57 -11.50 -6.64 -6.19
N PHE A 58 -10.25 -6.44 -5.77
CA PHE A 58 -9.92 -5.79 -4.49
C PHE A 58 -10.16 -4.27 -4.48
N PHE A 59 -10.08 -3.61 -5.63
CA PHE A 59 -10.16 -2.15 -5.78
C PHE A 59 -11.46 -1.67 -6.42
N LYS A 60 -12.19 -2.54 -7.12
CA LYS A 60 -13.44 -2.21 -7.80
C LYS A 60 -14.52 -1.81 -6.79
N GLY A 61 -15.39 -0.90 -7.21
CA GLY A 61 -16.42 -0.31 -6.36
C GLY A 61 -15.96 0.98 -5.69
N GLN A 62 -16.86 1.96 -5.63
CA GLN A 62 -16.60 3.22 -4.94
C GLN A 62 -16.38 2.96 -3.45
N ASP A 63 -15.35 3.59 -2.88
CA ASP A 63 -14.99 3.46 -1.46
C ASP A 63 -14.76 2.00 -1.02
N SER A 64 -14.25 1.16 -1.92
CA SER A 64 -13.87 -0.22 -1.62
C SER A 64 -12.75 -0.29 -0.59
N LEU A 65 -12.64 -1.43 0.10
CA LEU A 65 -11.58 -1.68 1.08
C LEU A 65 -10.18 -1.45 0.48
N GLY A 66 -9.93 -1.89 -0.75
CA GLY A 66 -8.65 -1.67 -1.41
C GLY A 66 -8.34 -0.19 -1.65
N GLN A 67 -9.35 0.61 -2.00
CA GLN A 67 -9.19 2.05 -2.16
C GLN A 67 -8.91 2.75 -0.83
N GLU A 68 -9.59 2.38 0.25
CA GLU A 68 -9.36 2.95 1.59
C GLU A 68 -7.95 2.62 2.12
N VAL A 69 -7.53 1.35 2.02
CA VAL A 69 -6.19 0.93 2.45
C VAL A 69 -5.11 1.63 1.62
N LEU A 70 -5.31 1.78 0.30
CA LEU A 70 -4.36 2.51 -0.54
C LEU A 70 -4.33 4.00 -0.19
N PHE A 71 -5.48 4.61 0.12
CA PHE A 71 -5.55 6.00 0.57
C PHE A 71 -4.74 6.22 1.84
N ASN A 72 -4.89 5.32 2.82
CA ASN A 72 -4.18 5.34 4.09
C ASN A 72 -2.64 5.19 3.95
N VAL A 73 -2.15 4.60 2.87
CA VAL A 73 -0.71 4.52 2.58
C VAL A 73 -0.20 5.76 1.86
N MET A 74 -1.04 6.40 1.04
CA MET A 74 -0.67 7.54 0.21
C MET A 74 -0.81 8.90 0.90
N LYS A 75 -1.67 8.99 1.91
CA LYS A 75 -2.03 10.20 2.65
C LYS A 75 -0.91 10.68 3.57
#